data_AF-C6WC66-F1
#
_entry.id   AF-C6WC66-F1
#
_cell.length_a   1.000
_cell.length_b   1.000
_cell.length_c   1.000
_cell.angle_alpha   90.00
_cell.angle_beta   90.00
_cell.angle_gamma   90.00
#
_symmetry.space_group_name_H-M   'P 1'
#
loop_
_entity.id
_entity.type
_entity.pdbx_description
1 polymer ?
#
loop_
_entity_poly.entity_id
_entity_poly.type
_entity_poly.pdbx_seq_one_letter_code
_entity_poly.pdbx_strand_id
1 'polypeptide(L)'
;MRQLWRCLLADTVTGRIIGTAPYEGTPGWQYGVNLGGQVQITVPARKVDRLPADLHAMFEPWRVTLAMVYGRFVVQAGPIMTYRWDDDAGALTVGAGGLWAVLNRRVLKSSHQGSITEAEADVVLAGLSLGTIAKRLVQHAETSDAYGGLPIAYPDDVTGAHERTYYGYDLAMVGERLTQLTQVDQGPDVELRPRFATAPGFLEWEMRIGAPMLGVSMPQQSVRYGAGLRRLDVDGDASEQASDVRTPGQGMERALPVGRATDSTLQQVGHPALHSVDRGHTSVTETPTLDGHAAATIALRGRPVETWTGIMRADGALPGSERRGVGLGAFAAGDVLQIGVQRHGWIPTGQYPRRAITVSSTGSPDEIQVQFAPALGVT
;
A
#
# COMPACT_ATOMS: atom_id res chain seq x y z
N MET A 1 10.20 -21.54 24.04
CA MET A 1 9.54 -21.03 22.82
C MET A 1 10.56 -20.20 22.04
N ARG A 2 10.97 -20.63 20.83
CA ARG A 2 11.78 -19.75 19.96
C ARG A 2 10.92 -18.52 19.67
N GLN A 3 11.41 -17.32 20.01
CA GLN A 3 10.70 -16.08 19.70
C GLN A 3 10.51 -16.03 18.18
N LEU A 4 9.26 -16.15 17.75
CA LEU A 4 8.89 -16.16 16.32
C LEU A 4 9.17 -14.81 15.68
N TRP A 5 9.13 -13.74 16.49
CA TRP A 5 9.42 -12.38 16.07
C TRP A 5 10.89 -12.02 16.32
N ARG A 6 11.49 -11.36 15.34
CA ARG A 6 12.86 -10.84 15.41
C ARG A 6 12.92 -9.49 14.72
N CYS A 7 13.71 -8.58 15.26
CA CYS A 7 14.03 -7.32 14.61
C CYS A 7 15.47 -7.35 14.10
N LEU A 8 15.64 -7.14 12.79
CA LEU A 8 16.93 -7.11 12.13
C LEU A 8 17.30 -5.66 11.79
N LEU A 9 18.59 -5.39 11.78
CA LEU A 9 19.19 -4.16 11.27
C LEU A 9 19.94 -4.48 9.98
N ALA A 10 19.75 -3.66 8.97
CA ALA A 10 20.44 -3.78 7.69
C ALA A 10 20.94 -2.42 7.20
N ASP A 11 21.97 -2.42 6.37
CA ASP A 11 22.37 -1.23 5.62
C ASP A 11 21.33 -0.94 4.52
N THR A 12 20.79 0.27 4.47
CA THR A 12 19.66 0.61 3.58
C THR A 12 20.03 0.51 2.10
N VAL A 13 21.26 0.88 1.74
CA VAL A 13 21.70 0.95 0.33
C VAL A 13 22.01 -0.44 -0.21
N THR A 14 22.67 -1.27 0.60
CA THR A 14 23.12 -2.59 0.16
C THR A 14 22.17 -3.72 0.56
N GLY A 15 21.28 -3.49 1.54
CA GLY A 15 20.43 -4.51 2.14
C GLY A 15 21.19 -5.47 3.05
N ARG A 16 22.50 -5.28 3.26
CA ARG A 16 23.32 -6.18 4.09
C ARG A 16 22.85 -6.17 5.53
N ILE A 17 22.52 -7.32 6.09
CA ILE A 17 22.16 -7.47 7.50
C ILE A 17 23.42 -7.22 8.35
N ILE A 18 23.35 -6.20 9.20
CA ILE A 18 24.44 -5.75 10.07
C ILE A 18 24.23 -6.17 11.53
N GLY A 19 23.02 -6.60 11.90
CA GLY A 19 22.77 -7.11 13.24
C GLY A 19 21.29 -7.34 13.56
N THR A 20 21.01 -7.47 14.85
CA THR A 20 19.67 -7.65 15.41
C THR A 20 19.42 -6.60 16.47
N ALA A 21 18.23 -5.99 16.48
CA ALA A 21 17.83 -5.04 17.51
C ALA A 21 17.04 -5.77 18.61
N PRO A 22 17.42 -5.63 19.90
CA PRO A 22 16.56 -6.07 20.99
C PRO A 22 15.35 -5.12 21.07
N TYR A 23 14.19 -5.63 21.46
CA TYR A 23 13.02 -4.80 21.73
C TYR A 23 12.16 -5.37 22.85
N GLU A 24 11.23 -4.56 23.35
CA GLU A 24 10.20 -4.93 24.32
C GLU A 24 8.80 -4.61 23.83
N GLY A 25 7.83 -5.34 24.38
CA GLY A 25 6.43 -5.22 24.00
C GLY A 25 6.12 -5.77 22.61
N THR A 26 4.96 -5.37 22.09
CA THR A 26 4.49 -5.72 20.75
C THR A 26 5.03 -4.69 19.76
N PRO A 27 5.77 -5.10 18.71
CA PRO A 27 6.25 -4.17 17.71
C PRO A 27 5.08 -3.65 16.87
N GLY A 28 5.12 -2.35 16.53
CA GLY A 28 4.21 -1.75 15.57
C GLY A 28 4.69 -2.01 14.14
N TRP A 29 3.82 -2.46 13.25
CA TRP A 29 4.15 -2.55 11.82
C TRP A 29 2.90 -2.55 10.95
N GLN A 30 3.08 -2.17 9.68
CA GLN A 30 2.01 -2.18 8.67
C GLN A 30 2.61 -2.31 7.27
N TYR A 31 1.92 -3.06 6.41
CA TYR A 31 2.15 -3.11 4.98
C TYR A 31 0.81 -3.21 4.24
N GLY A 32 0.80 -2.87 2.95
CA GLY A 32 -0.42 -2.87 2.16
C GLY A 32 -0.17 -2.49 0.70
N VAL A 33 -1.24 -2.60 -0.09
CA VAL A 33 -1.26 -2.18 -1.49
C VAL A 33 -1.25 -0.65 -1.56
N ASN A 34 -0.40 -0.07 -2.43
CA ASN A 34 -0.25 1.38 -2.60
C ASN A 34 0.07 2.12 -1.28
N LEU A 35 0.72 1.42 -0.35
CA LEU A 35 1.05 1.94 0.97
C LEU A 35 2.55 1.87 1.21
N GLY A 36 3.14 2.97 1.72
CA GLY A 36 4.56 3.01 2.04
C GLY A 36 4.95 2.10 3.22
N GLY A 37 4.01 1.80 4.11
CA GLY A 37 4.20 0.93 5.27
C GLY A 37 5.13 1.50 6.35
N GLN A 38 5.19 0.81 7.49
CA GLN A 38 5.95 1.28 8.66
C GLN A 38 6.38 0.14 9.60
N VAL A 39 7.41 0.39 10.39
CA VAL A 39 7.87 -0.45 11.52
C VAL A 39 8.22 0.46 12.70
N GLN A 40 7.84 0.05 13.91
CA GLN A 40 8.19 0.73 15.14
C GLN A 40 8.53 -0.30 16.22
N ILE A 41 9.63 -0.07 16.91
CA ILE A 41 10.04 -0.88 18.08
C ILE A 41 10.40 0.04 19.25
N THR A 42 10.30 -0.52 20.45
CA THR A 42 10.83 0.09 21.68
C THR A 42 11.98 -0.73 22.20
N VAL A 43 13.15 -0.11 22.29
CA VAL A 43 14.41 -0.71 22.75
C VAL A 43 14.68 -0.23 24.17
N PRO A 44 14.61 -1.10 25.18
CA PRO A 44 14.92 -0.70 26.56
C PRO A 44 16.44 -0.60 26.76
N ALA A 45 16.90 0.44 27.45
CA ALA A 45 18.32 0.71 27.68
C ALA A 45 19.05 -0.49 28.30
N ARG A 46 18.41 -1.16 29.26
CA ARG A 46 18.94 -2.34 29.96
C ARG A 46 19.22 -3.55 29.06
N LYS A 47 18.66 -3.61 27.85
CA LYS A 47 18.91 -4.72 26.90
C LYS A 47 20.00 -4.39 25.89
N VAL A 48 20.61 -3.22 26.00
CA VAL A 48 21.66 -2.81 25.11
C VAL A 48 22.94 -2.69 25.91
N ASP A 49 23.75 -3.74 25.88
CA ASP A 49 25.12 -3.74 26.41
C ASP A 49 26.05 -2.98 25.44
N ARG A 50 25.70 -1.73 25.10
CA ARG A 50 26.47 -0.90 24.15
C ARG A 50 26.60 0.53 24.64
N LEU A 51 27.70 1.18 24.24
CA LEU A 51 27.91 2.58 24.54
C LEU A 51 26.90 3.45 23.76
N PRO A 52 26.53 4.65 24.26
CA PRO A 52 25.60 5.53 23.54
C PRO A 52 26.01 5.81 22.10
N ALA A 53 27.31 5.96 21.81
CA ALA A 53 27.82 6.17 20.46
C ALA A 53 27.51 4.97 19.52
N ASP A 54 27.58 3.75 20.05
CA ASP A 54 27.25 2.54 19.30
C ASP A 54 25.75 2.46 19.02
N LEU A 55 24.91 2.88 19.96
CA LEU A 55 23.46 2.97 19.79
C LEU A 55 23.08 3.96 18.68
N HIS A 56 23.71 5.14 18.66
CA HIS A 56 23.51 6.11 17.59
C HIS A 56 23.90 5.54 16.22
N ALA A 57 25.03 4.84 16.13
CA ALA A 57 25.46 4.20 14.89
C ALA A 57 24.55 3.04 14.45
N MET A 58 23.98 2.29 15.41
CA MET A 58 23.03 1.21 15.12
C MET A 58 21.70 1.70 14.56
N PHE A 59 21.21 2.83 15.05
CA PHE A 59 19.90 3.37 14.69
C PHE A 59 20.01 4.66 13.88
N GLU A 60 21.09 4.78 13.10
CA GLU A 60 21.38 5.95 12.30
C GLU A 60 20.30 6.14 11.21
N PRO A 61 19.55 7.26 11.23
CA PRO A 61 18.48 7.50 10.28
C PRO A 61 18.95 7.46 8.83
N TRP A 62 18.11 6.94 7.94
CA TRP A 62 18.32 6.72 6.50
C TRP A 62 19.41 5.72 6.12
N ARG A 63 20.51 5.65 6.88
CA ARG A 63 21.59 4.70 6.65
C ARG A 63 21.22 3.28 7.06
N VAL A 64 20.52 3.13 8.19
CA VAL A 64 20.11 1.82 8.71
C VAL A 64 18.63 1.57 8.45
N THR A 65 18.34 0.37 7.95
CA THR A 65 17.01 -0.21 7.79
C THR A 65 16.65 -1.03 9.01
N LEU A 66 15.43 -0.82 9.51
CA LEU A 66 14.80 -1.65 10.53
C LEU A 66 13.87 -2.65 9.86
N ALA A 67 14.04 -3.94 10.12
CA ALA A 67 13.22 -5.00 9.53
C ALA A 67 12.56 -5.85 10.62
N MET A 68 11.24 -6.02 10.54
CA MET A 68 10.49 -6.91 11.40
C MET A 68 10.26 -8.25 10.70
N VAL A 69 10.61 -9.34 11.38
CA VAL A 69 10.58 -10.70 10.81
C VAL A 69 9.75 -11.62 11.69
N TYR A 70 8.84 -12.35 11.07
CA TYR A 70 8.07 -13.43 11.68
C TYR A 70 8.48 -14.78 11.08
N GLY A 71 9.19 -15.62 11.85
CA GLY A 71 9.76 -16.86 11.35
C GLY A 71 10.75 -16.60 10.20
N ARG A 72 10.36 -16.95 8.97
CA ARG A 72 11.12 -16.69 7.73
C ARG A 72 10.51 -15.58 6.86
N PHE A 73 9.40 -15.01 7.29
CA PHE A 73 8.68 -13.99 6.56
C PHE A 73 9.12 -12.61 7.04
N VAL A 74 9.66 -11.78 6.15
CA VAL A 74 9.94 -10.37 6.45
C VAL A 74 8.61 -9.62 6.33
N VAL A 75 8.12 -9.11 7.45
CA VAL A 75 6.78 -8.53 7.55
C VAL A 75 6.78 -7.14 6.97
N GLN A 76 7.72 -6.32 7.41
CA GLN A 76 7.97 -4.99 6.88
C GLN A 76 9.41 -4.58 7.17
N ALA A 77 10.00 -3.76 6.30
CA ALA A 77 11.33 -3.21 6.46
C ALA A 77 11.49 -1.90 5.68
N GLY A 78 12.28 -0.99 6.23
CA GLY A 78 12.77 0.19 5.53
C GLY A 78 13.61 1.11 6.42
N PRO A 79 14.04 2.27 5.90
CA PRO A 79 14.99 3.13 6.58
C PRO A 79 14.41 3.66 7.90
N ILE A 80 15.25 3.68 8.93
CA ILE A 80 14.96 4.40 10.17
C ILE A 80 14.82 5.88 9.83
N MET A 81 13.76 6.51 10.33
CA MET A 81 13.48 7.93 10.09
C MET A 81 13.40 8.71 11.39
N THR A 82 12.94 8.05 12.46
CA THR A 82 12.73 8.69 13.75
C THR A 82 13.31 7.84 14.87
N TYR A 83 13.83 8.52 15.88
CA TYR A 83 14.13 7.91 17.16
C TYR A 83 13.78 8.91 18.27
N ARG A 84 13.39 8.38 19.44
CA ARG A 84 13.08 9.18 20.63
C ARG A 84 13.61 8.46 21.86
N TRP A 85 14.47 9.12 22.61
CA TRP A 85 14.89 8.69 23.94
C TRP A 85 13.91 9.22 24.98
N ASP A 86 13.49 8.33 25.88
CA ASP A 86 12.74 8.64 27.08
C ASP A 86 13.65 8.34 28.28
N ASP A 87 14.07 9.40 28.98
CA ASP A 87 15.05 9.30 30.06
C ASP A 87 14.44 8.70 31.33
N ASP A 88 13.18 9.06 31.62
CA ASP A 88 12.44 8.53 32.77
C ASP A 88 12.17 7.03 32.60
N ALA A 89 11.80 6.61 31.39
CA ALA A 89 11.54 5.20 31.08
C ALA A 89 12.82 4.41 30.76
N GLY A 90 13.94 5.08 30.49
CA GLY A 90 15.18 4.47 30.00
C GLY A 90 14.94 3.66 28.71
N ALA A 91 14.26 4.25 27.73
CA ALA A 91 13.84 3.55 26.52
C ALA A 91 14.02 4.38 25.24
N LEU A 92 14.48 3.72 24.18
CA LEU A 92 14.60 4.28 22.84
C LEU A 92 13.45 3.74 21.97
N THR A 93 12.56 4.63 21.52
CA THR A 93 11.57 4.30 20.49
C THR A 93 12.16 4.60 19.13
N VAL A 94 12.13 3.64 18.21
CA VAL A 94 12.67 3.77 16.85
C VAL A 94 11.57 3.51 15.83
N GLY A 95 11.42 4.43 14.86
CA GLY A 95 10.45 4.34 13.78
C GLY A 95 11.13 4.32 12.41
N ALA A 96 10.63 3.43 11.55
CA ALA A 96 11.05 3.29 10.16
C ALA A 96 9.84 3.31 9.23
N GLY A 97 9.97 3.99 8.08
CA GLY A 97 9.03 3.84 6.96
C GLY A 97 9.45 2.68 6.07
N GLY A 98 8.56 2.13 5.24
CA GLY A 98 9.00 1.23 4.17
C GLY A 98 9.78 1.97 3.08
N LEU A 99 10.27 1.24 2.07
CA LEU A 99 11.21 1.81 1.08
C LEU A 99 10.64 2.98 0.27
N TRP A 100 9.31 3.07 0.16
CA TRP A 100 8.61 4.21 -0.45
C TRP A 100 8.99 5.55 0.20
N ALA A 101 9.36 5.56 1.50
CA ALA A 101 9.83 6.75 2.18
C ALA A 101 11.08 7.36 1.54
N VAL A 102 11.96 6.54 0.96
CA VAL A 102 13.12 7.03 0.19
C VAL A 102 12.66 7.68 -1.10
N LEU A 103 11.69 7.07 -1.80
CA LEU A 103 11.15 7.60 -3.06
C LEU A 103 10.43 8.95 -2.87
N ASN A 104 9.83 9.18 -1.71
CA ASN A 104 9.26 10.48 -1.33
C ASN A 104 10.33 11.58 -1.14
N ARG A 105 11.62 11.24 -1.17
CA ARG A 105 12.75 12.16 -1.02
C ARG A 105 13.67 12.17 -2.25
N ARG A 106 13.27 11.52 -3.34
CA ARG A 106 14.02 11.49 -4.61
C ARG A 106 13.29 12.32 -5.64
N VAL A 107 13.97 13.32 -6.20
CA VAL A 107 13.44 14.13 -7.31
C VAL A 107 13.40 13.28 -8.58
N LEU A 108 12.30 13.33 -9.30
CA LEU A 108 12.16 12.69 -10.60
C LEU A 108 12.83 13.58 -11.66
N LYS A 109 13.93 13.09 -12.21
CA LYS A 109 14.64 13.67 -13.34
C LYS A 109 15.33 12.57 -14.14
N SER A 110 15.71 12.86 -15.37
CA SER A 110 16.64 12.00 -16.11
C SER A 110 18.03 12.01 -15.45
N SER A 111 18.97 11.21 -15.97
CA SER A 111 20.37 11.22 -15.53
C SER A 111 21.16 12.46 -15.97
N HIS A 112 20.51 13.43 -16.62
CA HIS A 112 21.12 14.67 -17.07
C HIS A 112 21.71 15.47 -15.90
N GLN A 113 22.90 16.02 -16.11
CA GLN A 113 23.67 16.77 -15.10
C GLN A 113 23.66 18.28 -15.38
N GLY A 114 23.05 18.73 -16.48
CA GLY A 114 22.88 20.13 -16.83
C GLY A 114 21.72 20.81 -16.09
N SER A 115 21.22 21.92 -16.62
CA SER A 115 20.10 22.63 -15.97
C SER A 115 18.85 21.76 -15.96
N ILE A 116 18.12 21.79 -14.84
CA ILE A 116 16.85 21.06 -14.68
C ILE A 116 15.74 21.58 -15.63
N THR A 117 15.95 22.74 -16.24
CA THR A 117 15.04 23.37 -17.20
C THR A 117 15.27 22.93 -18.65
N GLU A 118 16.35 22.19 -18.91
CA GLU A 118 16.67 21.65 -20.24
C GLU A 118 15.78 20.44 -20.53
N ALA A 119 15.39 20.24 -21.80
CA ALA A 119 14.50 19.15 -22.20
C ALA A 119 15.13 17.77 -21.93
N GLU A 120 16.46 17.69 -21.93
CA GLU A 120 17.23 16.50 -21.58
C GLU A 120 17.03 16.08 -20.12
N ALA A 121 16.58 16.97 -19.23
CA ALA A 121 16.23 16.67 -17.84
C ALA A 121 14.89 15.94 -17.70
N ASP A 122 14.04 15.99 -18.74
CA ASP A 122 12.71 15.40 -18.71
C ASP A 122 12.75 13.88 -18.77
N VAL A 123 11.78 13.24 -18.10
CA VAL A 123 11.57 11.80 -18.15
C VAL A 123 10.39 11.52 -19.06
N VAL A 124 10.69 11.05 -20.28
CA VAL A 124 9.69 10.71 -21.31
C VAL A 124 9.55 9.19 -21.39
N LEU A 125 8.34 8.69 -21.10
CA LEU A 125 8.01 7.27 -21.07
C LEU A 125 6.83 7.01 -22.01
N ALA A 126 7.05 6.28 -23.10
CA ALA A 126 6.04 6.03 -24.14
C ALA A 126 5.96 4.55 -24.55
N GLY A 127 4.78 4.10 -24.97
CA GLY A 127 4.57 2.73 -25.46
C GLY A 127 4.61 1.66 -24.36
N LEU A 128 4.30 2.06 -23.12
CA LEU A 128 4.41 1.21 -21.93
C LEU A 128 3.05 0.97 -21.28
N SER A 129 2.92 -0.11 -20.52
CA SER A 129 1.82 -0.26 -19.58
C SER A 129 2.01 0.72 -18.41
N LEU A 130 0.93 1.11 -17.72
CA LEU A 130 1.05 1.96 -16.53
C LEU A 130 1.92 1.29 -15.44
N GLY A 131 1.86 -0.04 -15.33
CA GLY A 131 2.72 -0.79 -14.42
C GLY A 131 4.20 -0.68 -14.79
N THR A 132 4.56 -0.76 -16.07
CA THR A 132 5.94 -0.54 -16.50
C THR A 132 6.38 0.91 -16.29
N ILE A 133 5.49 1.89 -16.49
CA ILE A 133 5.77 3.30 -16.16
C ILE A 133 6.08 3.42 -14.66
N ALA A 134 5.26 2.83 -13.79
CA ALA A 134 5.48 2.81 -12.34
C ALA A 134 6.88 2.27 -11.98
N LYS A 135 7.27 1.16 -12.60
CA LYS A 135 8.60 0.57 -12.46
C LYS A 135 9.71 1.53 -12.89
N ARG A 136 9.57 2.15 -14.06
CA ARG A 136 10.58 3.08 -14.62
C ARG A 136 10.79 4.30 -13.73
N LEU A 137 9.74 4.80 -13.07
CA LEU A 137 9.86 5.87 -12.08
C LEU A 137 10.81 5.50 -10.93
N VAL A 138 10.68 4.28 -10.40
CA VAL A 138 11.55 3.79 -9.31
C VAL A 138 12.98 3.59 -9.82
N GLN A 139 13.17 3.03 -11.02
CA GLN A 139 14.50 2.87 -11.63
C GLN A 139 15.21 4.22 -11.84
N HIS A 140 14.48 5.27 -12.26
CA HIS A 140 15.04 6.61 -12.35
C HIS A 140 15.51 7.14 -11.00
N ALA A 141 14.80 6.85 -9.90
CA ALA A 141 15.26 7.22 -8.56
C ALA A 141 16.61 6.58 -8.19
N GLU A 142 16.92 5.40 -8.76
CA GLU A 142 18.17 4.69 -8.51
C GLU A 142 19.33 5.13 -9.41
N THR A 143 19.03 5.47 -10.67
CA THR A 143 20.07 5.70 -11.68
C THR A 143 20.38 7.17 -11.93
N SER A 144 19.49 8.10 -11.58
CA SER A 144 19.66 9.52 -11.92
C SER A 144 20.73 10.24 -11.11
N ASP A 145 21.16 9.67 -9.97
CA ASP A 145 22.23 10.20 -9.12
C ASP A 145 23.23 9.10 -8.72
N ALA A 146 24.51 9.47 -8.52
CA ALA A 146 25.61 8.54 -8.22
C ALA A 146 25.44 7.69 -6.93
N TYR A 147 24.53 8.10 -6.04
CA TYR A 147 24.20 7.40 -4.78
C TYR A 147 22.70 7.06 -4.70
N GLY A 148 22.09 6.78 -5.86
CA GLY A 148 20.68 6.44 -5.98
C GLY A 148 20.36 4.98 -5.67
N GLY A 149 21.30 4.07 -5.87
CA GLY A 149 21.06 2.62 -5.83
C GLY A 149 20.41 2.11 -4.54
N LEU A 150 19.43 1.21 -4.69
CA LEU A 150 18.74 0.50 -3.62
C LEU A 150 18.68 -1.00 -3.99
N PRO A 151 18.45 -1.93 -3.04
CA PRO A 151 18.37 -3.34 -3.36
C PRO A 151 16.92 -3.68 -3.72
N ILE A 152 16.48 -3.23 -4.91
CA ILE A 152 15.13 -3.47 -5.43
C ILE A 152 15.17 -4.54 -6.52
N ALA A 153 14.35 -5.58 -6.35
CA ALA A 153 14.09 -6.58 -7.37
C ALA A 153 12.87 -6.18 -8.20
N TYR A 154 13.04 -6.08 -9.51
CA TYR A 154 12.03 -5.57 -10.44
C TYR A 154 11.36 -6.69 -11.24
N PRO A 155 10.07 -6.54 -11.59
CA PRO A 155 9.40 -7.44 -12.52
C PRO A 155 9.82 -7.11 -13.97
N ASP A 156 9.49 -8.01 -14.90
CA ASP A 156 9.74 -7.81 -16.34
C ASP A 156 8.96 -6.61 -16.92
N ASP A 157 9.40 -6.11 -18.08
CA ASP A 157 8.66 -5.06 -18.80
C ASP A 157 7.38 -5.62 -19.43
N VAL A 158 6.30 -4.85 -19.34
CA VAL A 158 5.05 -5.10 -20.04
C VAL A 158 4.76 -3.95 -21.01
N THR A 159 4.57 -4.28 -22.27
CA THR A 159 4.21 -3.32 -23.33
C THR A 159 2.82 -2.72 -23.08
N GLY A 160 2.58 -1.52 -23.57
CA GLY A 160 1.26 -0.89 -23.51
C GLY A 160 1.13 0.28 -24.47
N ALA A 161 0.09 1.08 -24.30
CA ALA A 161 -0.20 2.22 -25.18
C ALA A 161 -0.13 3.57 -24.43
N HIS A 162 0.36 3.59 -23.19
CA HIS A 162 0.38 4.81 -22.39
C HIS A 162 1.67 5.59 -22.61
N GLU A 163 1.52 6.90 -22.53
CA GLU A 163 2.60 7.87 -22.58
C GLU A 163 2.50 8.83 -21.40
N ARG A 164 3.65 9.13 -20.80
CA ARG A 164 3.80 10.10 -19.71
C ARG A 164 5.11 10.84 -19.89
N THR A 165 5.02 12.17 -19.82
CA THR A 165 6.19 13.05 -19.73
C THR A 165 6.17 13.71 -18.36
N TYR A 166 7.29 13.61 -17.67
CA TYR A 166 7.53 14.32 -16.41
C TYR A 166 8.64 15.32 -16.64
N TYR A 167 8.30 16.60 -16.52
CA TYR A 167 9.25 17.65 -16.80
C TYR A 167 10.23 17.80 -15.63
N GLY A 168 11.52 17.92 -15.92
CA GLY A 168 12.56 18.05 -14.88
C GLY A 168 12.29 19.26 -13.98
N TYR A 169 11.86 20.37 -14.59
CA TYR A 169 11.60 21.63 -13.89
C TYR A 169 10.42 21.56 -12.91
N ASP A 170 9.57 20.53 -12.97
CA ASP A 170 8.49 20.34 -12.00
C ASP A 170 9.04 20.00 -10.61
N LEU A 171 10.28 19.48 -10.52
CA LEU A 171 10.92 19.04 -9.28
C LEU A 171 10.06 18.07 -8.45
N ALA A 172 9.20 17.31 -9.13
CA ALA A 172 8.28 16.40 -8.48
C ALA A 172 9.04 15.22 -7.84
N MET A 173 8.53 14.74 -6.70
CA MET A 173 9.12 13.58 -6.04
C MET A 173 8.65 12.28 -6.71
N VAL A 174 9.56 11.30 -6.84
CA VAL A 174 9.24 9.99 -7.44
C VAL A 174 8.07 9.33 -6.72
N GLY A 175 8.08 9.32 -5.39
CA GLY A 175 7.01 8.71 -4.60
C GLY A 175 5.65 9.39 -4.78
N GLU A 176 5.63 10.71 -5.04
CA GLU A 176 4.40 11.45 -5.35
C GLU A 176 3.85 11.06 -6.73
N ARG A 177 4.69 11.07 -7.77
CA ARG A 177 4.28 10.67 -9.12
C ARG A 177 3.85 9.21 -9.19
N LEU A 178 4.49 8.34 -8.41
CA LEU A 178 4.09 6.95 -8.26
C LEU A 178 2.71 6.85 -7.61
N THR A 179 2.44 7.62 -6.55
CA THR A 179 1.12 7.67 -5.90
C THR A 179 0.04 8.17 -6.87
N GLN A 180 0.30 9.26 -7.60
CA GLN A 180 -0.62 9.77 -8.61
C GLN A 180 -0.91 8.74 -9.69
N LEU A 181 0.10 7.96 -10.11
CA LEU A 181 -0.06 6.91 -11.10
C LEU A 181 -0.95 5.77 -10.59
N THR A 182 -0.89 5.40 -9.30
CA THR A 182 -1.80 4.40 -8.71
C THR A 182 -3.26 4.87 -8.66
N GLN A 183 -3.50 6.18 -8.76
CA GLN A 183 -4.82 6.81 -8.63
C GLN A 183 -5.50 7.13 -9.97
N VAL A 184 -4.81 6.93 -11.10
CA VAL A 184 -5.44 7.12 -12.42
C VAL A 184 -6.43 5.99 -12.71
N ASP A 185 -7.33 6.20 -13.67
CA ASP A 185 -8.21 5.12 -14.12
C ASP A 185 -7.40 3.92 -14.64
N GLN A 186 -7.77 2.72 -14.21
CA GLN A 186 -7.00 1.48 -14.39
C GLN A 186 -5.54 1.59 -13.92
N GLY A 187 -5.27 2.44 -12.92
CA GLY A 187 -3.98 2.59 -12.30
C GLY A 187 -3.43 1.27 -11.75
N PRO A 188 -2.11 1.05 -11.80
CA PRO A 188 -1.51 -0.17 -11.29
C PRO A 188 -1.45 -0.12 -9.78
N ASP A 189 -1.69 -1.27 -9.15
CA ASP A 189 -1.29 -1.47 -7.77
C ASP A 189 0.21 -1.70 -7.65
N VAL A 190 0.85 -1.05 -6.69
CA VAL A 190 2.29 -1.14 -6.44
C VAL A 190 2.54 -1.47 -4.98
N GLU A 191 3.39 -2.46 -4.75
CA GLU A 191 3.91 -2.80 -3.41
C GLU A 191 5.43 -2.98 -3.49
N LEU A 192 6.18 -2.37 -2.57
CA LEU A 192 7.60 -2.65 -2.36
C LEU A 192 7.74 -3.60 -1.18
N ARG A 193 7.67 -4.91 -1.47
CA ARG A 193 7.62 -5.95 -0.45
C ARG A 193 9.02 -6.36 -0.02
N PRO A 194 9.40 -6.17 1.26
CA PRO A 194 10.70 -6.65 1.73
C PRO A 194 10.72 -8.17 1.80
N ARG A 195 11.84 -8.76 1.41
CA ARG A 195 12.12 -10.19 1.56
C ARG A 195 13.60 -10.42 1.81
N PHE A 196 13.94 -11.63 2.26
CA PHE A 196 15.33 -12.05 2.21
C PHE A 196 15.75 -12.18 0.75
N ALA A 197 16.93 -11.66 0.44
CA ALA A 197 17.51 -11.81 -0.88
C ALA A 197 17.94 -13.26 -1.12
N THR A 198 18.13 -13.63 -2.39
CA THR A 198 18.68 -14.94 -2.75
C THR A 198 20.10 -15.11 -2.18
N ALA A 199 20.86 -14.01 -2.10
CA ALA A 199 22.15 -13.98 -1.42
C ALA A 199 21.96 -14.03 0.11
N PRO A 200 22.58 -14.99 0.82
CA PRO A 200 22.47 -15.09 2.27
C PRO A 200 22.98 -13.83 2.98
N GLY A 201 22.24 -13.36 3.99
CA GLY A 201 22.63 -12.20 4.80
C GLY A 201 22.22 -10.85 4.22
N PHE A 202 21.38 -10.83 3.19
CA PHE A 202 20.87 -9.60 2.57
C PHE A 202 19.33 -9.56 2.58
N LEU A 203 18.80 -8.34 2.68
CA LEU A 203 17.41 -7.99 2.43
C LEU A 203 17.31 -7.32 1.05
N GLU A 204 16.21 -7.52 0.37
CA GLU A 204 15.86 -6.78 -0.84
C GLU A 204 14.36 -6.48 -0.85
N TRP A 205 13.95 -5.49 -1.64
CA TRP A 205 12.55 -5.14 -1.84
C TRP A 205 12.10 -5.61 -3.21
N GLU A 206 11.15 -6.53 -3.23
CA GLU A 206 10.47 -6.95 -4.44
C GLU A 206 9.41 -5.91 -4.82
N MET A 207 9.58 -5.26 -5.96
CA MET A 207 8.54 -4.43 -6.53
C MET A 207 7.48 -5.32 -7.17
N ARG A 208 6.31 -5.44 -6.55
CA ARG A 208 5.17 -6.16 -7.09
C ARG A 208 4.24 -5.15 -7.74
N ILE A 209 3.80 -5.46 -8.96
CA ILE A 209 2.94 -4.57 -9.75
C ILE A 209 1.72 -5.34 -10.24
N GLY A 210 0.54 -4.81 -9.97
CA GLY A 210 -0.73 -5.28 -10.47
C GLY A 210 -1.12 -4.59 -11.78
N ALA A 211 -1.81 -5.31 -12.66
CA ALA A 211 -2.32 -4.77 -13.92
C ALA A 211 -3.81 -5.10 -14.09
N PRO A 212 -4.74 -4.33 -13.48
CA PRO A 212 -4.53 -3.20 -12.57
C PRO A 212 -4.32 -3.63 -11.11
N MET A 213 -4.75 -4.85 -10.74
CA MET A 213 -4.75 -5.28 -9.34
C MET A 213 -3.58 -6.19 -9.01
N LEU A 214 -2.99 -5.95 -7.84
CA LEU A 214 -1.98 -6.81 -7.27
C LEU A 214 -2.63 -8.02 -6.59
N GLY A 215 -2.04 -9.21 -6.74
CA GLY A 215 -2.54 -10.46 -6.16
C GLY A 215 -3.35 -11.30 -7.15
N VAL A 216 -3.73 -12.50 -6.72
CA VAL A 216 -4.52 -13.41 -7.57
C VAL A 216 -6.01 -13.10 -7.43
N SER A 217 -6.71 -12.88 -8.55
CA SER A 217 -8.15 -12.53 -8.56
C SER A 217 -9.05 -13.66 -8.03
N MET A 218 -8.58 -14.91 -8.08
CA MET A 218 -9.31 -16.06 -7.56
C MET A 218 -8.99 -16.29 -6.09
N PRO A 219 -10.00 -16.58 -5.23
CA PRO A 219 -9.79 -16.80 -3.80
C PRO A 219 -8.76 -17.91 -3.58
N GLN A 220 -7.60 -17.56 -3.05
CA GLN A 220 -6.50 -18.52 -2.84
C GLN A 220 -6.71 -19.32 -1.56
N GLN A 221 -7.38 -18.72 -0.57
CA GLN A 221 -7.43 -19.25 0.79
C GLN A 221 -8.76 -18.94 1.46
N SER A 222 -9.28 -19.92 2.20
CA SER A 222 -10.51 -19.75 2.97
C SER A 222 -10.21 -19.41 4.42
N VAL A 223 -10.81 -18.33 4.92
CA VAL A 223 -10.78 -17.93 6.33
C VAL A 223 -12.19 -18.02 6.89
N ARG A 224 -12.35 -18.52 8.13
CA ARG A 224 -13.66 -18.65 8.76
C ARG A 224 -13.78 -17.75 9.98
N TYR A 225 -14.83 -16.94 10.02
CA TYR A 225 -15.24 -16.17 11.20
C TYR A 225 -15.58 -17.10 12.37
N GLY A 226 -15.14 -16.74 13.57
CA GLY A 226 -15.27 -17.57 14.77
C GLY A 226 -14.25 -18.72 14.88
N ALA A 227 -13.31 -18.82 13.93
CA ALA A 227 -12.20 -19.76 13.97
C ALA A 227 -10.86 -19.05 13.78
N GLY A 228 -10.34 -19.01 12.54
CA GLY A 228 -9.08 -18.32 12.23
C GLY A 228 -9.20 -16.79 12.20
N LEU A 229 -10.40 -16.30 11.91
CA LEU A 229 -10.79 -14.90 12.02
C LEU A 229 -11.61 -14.72 13.30
N ARG A 230 -11.00 -14.09 14.30
CA ARG A 230 -11.56 -13.95 15.66
C ARG A 230 -12.58 -12.83 15.75
N ARG A 231 -12.30 -11.73 15.06
CA ARG A 231 -13.14 -10.55 15.01
C ARG A 231 -13.29 -10.11 13.56
N LEU A 232 -14.47 -9.62 13.22
CA LEU A 232 -14.77 -9.05 11.93
C LEU A 232 -15.67 -7.84 12.18
N ASP A 233 -15.15 -6.66 11.92
CA ASP A 233 -15.86 -5.39 12.00
C ASP A 233 -16.18 -4.93 10.57
N VAL A 234 -17.31 -4.24 10.42
CA VAL A 234 -17.77 -3.71 9.13
C VAL A 234 -18.17 -2.26 9.33
N ASP A 235 -17.49 -1.38 8.60
CA ASP A 235 -17.80 0.04 8.53
C ASP A 235 -18.38 0.34 7.16
N GLY A 236 -19.60 0.89 7.15
CA GLY A 236 -20.29 1.35 5.94
C GLY A 236 -20.39 2.86 5.93
N ASP A 237 -19.98 3.49 4.84
CA ASP A 237 -20.11 4.93 4.60
C ASP A 237 -20.89 5.19 3.31
N ALA A 238 -22.05 5.84 3.45
CA ALA A 238 -22.93 6.24 2.35
C ALA A 238 -22.98 7.77 2.18
N SER A 239 -22.14 8.53 2.88
CA SER A 239 -22.17 10.00 2.89
C SER A 239 -21.97 10.63 1.51
N GLU A 240 -21.13 10.00 0.68
CA GLU A 240 -20.85 10.41 -0.70
C GLU A 240 -21.71 9.67 -1.74
N GLN A 241 -22.67 8.85 -1.30
CA GLN A 241 -23.46 8.03 -2.22
C GLN A 241 -24.30 8.91 -3.17
N ALA A 242 -24.26 8.58 -4.46
CA ALA A 242 -24.95 9.34 -5.50
C ALA A 242 -25.66 8.42 -6.49
N SER A 243 -26.82 8.87 -6.97
CA SER A 243 -27.65 8.13 -7.92
C SER A 243 -27.92 8.89 -9.23
N ASP A 244 -27.69 10.21 -9.20
CA ASP A 244 -27.63 11.11 -10.36
C ASP A 244 -26.36 11.95 -10.18
N VAL A 245 -25.45 11.87 -11.15
CA VAL A 245 -24.22 12.66 -11.16
C VAL A 245 -24.26 13.59 -12.35
N ARG A 246 -23.90 14.85 -12.10
CA ARG A 246 -23.74 15.87 -13.14
C ARG A 246 -22.32 16.39 -13.16
N THR A 247 -21.74 16.47 -14.34
CA THR A 247 -20.35 16.89 -14.53
C THR A 247 -20.31 18.11 -15.45
N PRO A 248 -20.26 19.35 -14.90
CA PRO A 248 -20.10 20.55 -15.71
C PRO A 248 -18.71 20.60 -16.36
N GLY A 249 -18.68 20.91 -17.65
CA GLY A 249 -17.46 21.12 -18.43
C GLY A 249 -17.11 22.59 -18.62
N GLN A 250 -16.35 22.89 -19.67
CA GLN A 250 -15.94 24.24 -20.03
C GLN A 250 -17.04 24.93 -20.86
N GLY A 251 -17.65 25.98 -20.31
CA GLY A 251 -18.62 26.81 -21.02
C GLY A 251 -19.21 27.88 -20.10
N MET A 252 -19.96 28.82 -20.66
CA MET A 252 -20.53 29.94 -19.91
C MET A 252 -22.06 29.89 -19.95
N GLU A 253 -22.68 30.23 -18.81
CA GLU A 253 -24.13 30.35 -18.66
C GLU A 253 -24.92 29.19 -19.28
N ARG A 254 -25.74 29.45 -20.30
CA ARG A 254 -26.59 28.45 -20.98
C ARG A 254 -25.84 27.56 -21.96
N ALA A 255 -24.61 27.94 -22.34
CA ALA A 255 -23.75 27.16 -23.21
C ALA A 255 -22.80 26.23 -22.42
N LEU A 256 -22.95 26.15 -21.09
CA LEU A 256 -22.19 25.23 -20.25
C LEU A 256 -22.58 23.77 -20.56
N PRO A 257 -21.69 22.96 -21.14
CA PRO A 257 -21.96 21.53 -21.32
C PRO A 257 -22.00 20.86 -19.94
N VAL A 258 -22.97 20.00 -19.71
CA VAL A 258 -23.11 19.22 -18.48
C VAL A 258 -23.33 17.77 -18.85
N GLY A 259 -22.34 16.93 -18.57
CA GLY A 259 -22.51 15.48 -18.67
C GLY A 259 -23.37 14.95 -17.53
N ARG A 260 -24.05 13.82 -17.75
CA ARG A 260 -24.94 13.21 -16.77
C ARG A 260 -24.89 11.69 -16.83
N ALA A 261 -24.94 11.08 -15.65
CA ALA A 261 -25.22 9.66 -15.50
C ALA A 261 -26.28 9.46 -14.40
N THR A 262 -27.04 8.36 -14.49
CA THR A 262 -28.02 7.97 -13.46
C THR A 262 -28.05 6.46 -13.26
N ASP A 263 -28.15 6.01 -12.01
CA ASP A 263 -28.51 4.63 -11.64
C ASP A 263 -29.77 4.68 -10.77
N SER A 264 -30.82 3.99 -11.21
CA SER A 264 -32.12 3.94 -10.52
C SER A 264 -32.35 2.66 -9.71
N THR A 265 -31.38 1.74 -9.70
CA THR A 265 -31.53 0.39 -9.13
C THR A 265 -31.94 0.43 -7.65
N LEU A 266 -31.38 1.34 -6.86
CA LEU A 266 -31.72 1.44 -5.44
C LEU A 266 -33.07 2.13 -5.21
N GLN A 267 -33.43 3.08 -6.05
CA GLN A 267 -34.71 3.80 -5.98
C GLN A 267 -35.86 2.86 -6.31
N GLN A 268 -35.65 1.90 -7.22
CA GLN A 268 -36.62 0.83 -7.52
C GLN A 268 -36.92 -0.06 -6.31
N VAL A 269 -36.02 -0.12 -5.31
CA VAL A 269 -36.24 -0.84 -4.04
C VAL A 269 -36.47 0.09 -2.84
N GLY A 270 -36.83 1.36 -3.11
CA GLY A 270 -37.32 2.30 -2.09
C GLY A 270 -36.28 3.28 -1.52
N HIS A 271 -35.05 3.33 -2.04
CA HIS A 271 -34.07 4.33 -1.61
C HIS A 271 -34.39 5.73 -2.16
N PRO A 272 -33.99 6.82 -1.46
CA PRO A 272 -34.15 8.17 -1.98
C PRO A 272 -33.25 8.44 -3.19
N ALA A 273 -33.65 9.39 -4.03
CA ALA A 273 -32.76 9.93 -5.07
C ALA A 273 -31.69 10.82 -4.42
N LEU A 274 -30.42 10.51 -4.71
CA LEU A 274 -29.25 11.25 -4.25
C LEU A 274 -28.56 11.90 -5.45
N HIS A 275 -28.24 13.18 -5.35
CA HIS A 275 -27.62 13.97 -6.41
C HIS A 275 -26.20 14.36 -6.02
N SER A 276 -25.27 14.26 -6.96
CA SER A 276 -23.91 14.78 -6.82
C SER A 276 -23.49 15.59 -8.04
N VAL A 277 -22.56 16.53 -7.84
CA VAL A 277 -22.00 17.36 -8.90
C VAL A 277 -20.48 17.21 -8.89
N ASP A 278 -19.94 16.60 -9.94
CA ASP A 278 -18.51 16.39 -10.14
C ASP A 278 -17.91 17.59 -10.86
N ARG A 279 -17.14 18.40 -10.14
CA ARG A 279 -16.50 19.62 -10.67
C ARG A 279 -15.04 19.41 -11.07
N GLY A 280 -14.58 18.15 -11.20
CA GLY A 280 -13.20 17.82 -11.54
C GLY A 280 -12.81 18.07 -13.00
N HIS A 281 -13.78 18.30 -13.88
CA HIS A 281 -13.61 18.23 -15.34
C HIS A 281 -13.98 19.53 -16.07
N THR A 282 -13.74 20.68 -15.44
CA THR A 282 -14.16 22.01 -15.93
C THR A 282 -13.45 22.50 -17.20
N SER A 283 -12.41 21.80 -17.66
CA SER A 283 -11.71 22.06 -18.93
C SER A 283 -12.24 21.23 -20.11
N VAL A 284 -13.12 20.26 -19.87
CA VAL A 284 -13.64 19.37 -20.92
C VAL A 284 -14.81 20.05 -21.63
N THR A 285 -14.77 20.11 -22.96
CA THR A 285 -15.82 20.72 -23.80
C THR A 285 -16.78 19.70 -24.41
N GLU A 286 -16.39 18.43 -24.49
CA GLU A 286 -17.14 17.37 -25.15
C GLU A 286 -18.12 16.67 -24.19
N THR A 287 -19.42 16.73 -24.47
CA THR A 287 -20.46 16.10 -23.65
C THR A 287 -20.29 14.59 -23.46
N PRO A 288 -19.97 13.77 -24.48
CA PRO A 288 -19.77 12.33 -24.29
C PRO A 288 -18.65 12.01 -23.29
N THR A 289 -17.59 12.82 -23.28
CA THR A 289 -16.48 12.69 -22.33
C THR A 289 -16.94 13.04 -20.91
N LEU A 290 -17.75 14.08 -20.74
CA LEU A 290 -18.37 14.43 -19.46
C LEU A 290 -19.36 13.35 -18.96
N ASP A 291 -20.11 12.71 -19.86
CA ASP A 291 -21.00 11.58 -19.53
C ASP A 291 -20.19 10.38 -19.03
N GLY A 292 -19.03 10.11 -19.66
CA GLY A 292 -18.07 9.10 -19.21
C GLY A 292 -17.56 9.36 -17.79
N HIS A 293 -17.21 10.62 -17.47
CA HIS A 293 -16.82 11.02 -16.12
C HIS A 293 -17.97 10.85 -15.10
N ALA A 294 -19.19 11.27 -15.46
CA ALA A 294 -20.35 11.08 -14.59
C ALA A 294 -20.64 9.59 -14.33
N ALA A 295 -20.50 8.73 -15.34
CA ALA A 295 -20.67 7.30 -15.21
C ALA A 295 -19.60 6.66 -14.31
N ALA A 296 -18.34 7.10 -14.42
CA ALA A 296 -17.26 6.67 -13.54
C ALA A 296 -17.56 7.04 -12.07
N THR A 297 -18.05 8.26 -11.83
CA THR A 297 -18.45 8.69 -10.48
C THR A 297 -19.63 7.89 -9.94
N ILE A 298 -20.63 7.52 -10.76
CA ILE A 298 -21.69 6.59 -10.35
C ILE A 298 -21.15 5.19 -10.07
N ALA A 299 -20.22 4.67 -10.86
CA ALA A 299 -19.62 3.38 -10.58
C ALA A 299 -18.90 3.37 -9.22
N LEU A 300 -18.26 4.48 -8.84
CA LEU A 300 -17.56 4.64 -7.57
C LEU A 300 -18.50 4.89 -6.39
N ARG A 301 -19.55 5.69 -6.58
CA ARG A 301 -20.40 6.25 -5.51
C ARG A 301 -21.86 5.78 -5.57
N GLY A 302 -22.20 4.89 -6.49
CA GLY A 302 -23.57 4.37 -6.67
C GLY A 302 -24.04 3.51 -5.50
N ARG A 303 -23.11 3.01 -4.71
CA ARG A 303 -23.35 2.17 -3.52
C ARG A 303 -22.53 2.70 -2.35
N PRO A 304 -22.96 2.44 -1.10
CA PRO A 304 -22.14 2.71 0.08
C PRO A 304 -20.79 2.03 -0.03
N VAL A 305 -19.74 2.70 0.45
CA VAL A 305 -18.43 2.09 0.60
C VAL A 305 -18.46 1.24 1.86
N GLU A 306 -18.14 -0.05 1.72
CA GLU A 306 -18.10 -0.98 2.85
C GLU A 306 -16.67 -1.49 3.05
N THR A 307 -16.11 -1.21 4.22
CA THR A 307 -14.76 -1.64 4.63
C THR A 307 -14.88 -2.73 5.69
N TRP A 308 -14.19 -3.85 5.49
CA TRP A 308 -14.17 -4.95 6.45
C TRP A 308 -12.83 -4.97 7.16
N THR A 309 -12.82 -5.07 8.48
CA THR A 309 -11.60 -5.18 9.28
C THR A 309 -11.63 -6.46 10.10
N GLY A 310 -10.65 -7.33 9.90
CA GLY A 310 -10.55 -8.62 10.57
C GLY A 310 -9.37 -8.72 11.53
N ILE A 311 -9.56 -9.40 12.66
CA ILE A 311 -8.45 -9.81 13.54
C ILE A 311 -8.21 -11.31 13.37
N MET A 312 -7.01 -11.66 12.95
CA MET A 312 -6.58 -13.04 12.68
C MET A 312 -5.38 -13.41 13.53
N ARG A 313 -5.15 -14.71 13.75
CA ARG A 313 -3.92 -15.15 14.41
C ARG A 313 -2.73 -15.10 13.46
N ALA A 314 -1.61 -14.55 13.93
CA ALA A 314 -0.36 -14.47 13.17
C ALA A 314 0.16 -15.86 12.76
N ASP A 315 -0.01 -16.86 13.62
CA ASP A 315 0.47 -18.24 13.40
C ASP A 315 -0.48 -19.11 12.56
N GLY A 316 -1.65 -18.59 12.20
CA GLY A 316 -2.71 -19.32 11.52
C GLY A 316 -3.31 -20.46 12.34
N ALA A 317 -3.09 -20.57 13.64
CA ALA A 317 -3.64 -21.65 14.44
C ALA A 317 -5.18 -21.56 14.51
N LEU A 318 -5.84 -22.71 14.44
CA LEU A 318 -7.30 -22.82 14.53
C LEU A 318 -7.66 -23.49 15.87
N PRO A 319 -8.53 -22.89 16.70
CA PRO A 319 -8.94 -23.50 17.96
C PRO A 319 -9.52 -24.91 17.73
N GLY A 320 -9.01 -25.91 18.45
CA GLY A 320 -9.51 -27.30 18.38
C GLY A 320 -9.15 -28.05 17.09
N SER A 321 -8.20 -27.57 16.30
CA SER A 321 -7.78 -28.20 15.04
C SER A 321 -6.26 -28.34 14.98
N GLU A 322 -5.79 -29.53 14.59
CA GLU A 322 -4.37 -29.77 14.27
C GLU A 322 -3.95 -29.14 12.93
N ARG A 323 -4.92 -28.80 12.07
CA ARG A 323 -4.67 -28.05 10.83
C ARG A 323 -4.44 -26.58 11.15
N ARG A 324 -3.45 -25.98 10.47
CA ARG A 324 -3.27 -24.53 10.41
C ARG A 324 -4.18 -23.94 9.34
N GLY A 325 -4.84 -22.85 9.68
CA GLY A 325 -5.52 -21.95 8.75
C GLY A 325 -4.55 -20.92 8.18
N VAL A 326 -5.12 -19.80 7.74
CA VAL A 326 -4.39 -18.68 7.14
C VAL A 326 -3.77 -17.82 8.23
N GLY A 327 -2.45 -17.62 8.16
CA GLY A 327 -1.68 -16.75 9.04
C GLY A 327 -0.71 -15.88 8.26
N LEU A 328 0.19 -15.21 8.98
CA LEU A 328 1.16 -14.31 8.38
C LEU A 328 2.13 -15.06 7.46
N GLY A 329 2.37 -14.52 6.26
CA GLY A 329 3.18 -15.15 5.22
C GLY A 329 2.47 -16.22 4.40
N ALA A 330 1.24 -16.62 4.75
CA ALA A 330 0.42 -17.48 3.90
C ALA A 330 -0.18 -16.70 2.72
N PHE A 331 -0.55 -15.44 2.94
CA PHE A 331 -1.08 -14.54 1.92
C PHE A 331 -0.25 -13.24 1.87
N ALA A 332 -0.36 -12.51 0.77
CA ALA A 332 0.24 -11.19 0.60
C ALA A 332 -0.84 -10.10 0.52
N ALA A 333 -0.42 -8.84 0.67
CA ALA A 333 -1.30 -7.74 0.33
C ALA A 333 -1.66 -7.83 -1.16
N GLY A 334 -2.92 -7.55 -1.46
CA GLY A 334 -3.56 -7.69 -2.75
C GLY A 334 -4.25 -9.04 -2.99
N ASP A 335 -3.93 -10.09 -2.24
CA ASP A 335 -4.55 -11.40 -2.46
C ASP A 335 -6.02 -11.44 -2.05
N VAL A 336 -6.82 -12.24 -2.77
CA VAL A 336 -8.22 -12.49 -2.45
C VAL A 336 -8.35 -13.66 -1.47
N LEU A 337 -9.02 -13.41 -0.35
CA LEU A 337 -9.39 -14.40 0.65
C LEU A 337 -10.90 -14.67 0.58
N GLN A 338 -11.30 -15.94 0.71
CA GLN A 338 -12.70 -16.33 0.88
C GLN A 338 -13.07 -16.26 2.36
N ILE A 339 -13.87 -15.27 2.75
CA ILE A 339 -14.31 -15.12 4.14
C ILE A 339 -15.63 -15.86 4.33
N GLY A 340 -15.58 -17.00 5.02
CA GLY A 340 -16.74 -17.75 5.46
C GLY A 340 -17.30 -17.17 6.75
N VAL A 341 -18.51 -16.61 6.67
CA VAL A 341 -19.22 -16.01 7.80
C VAL A 341 -20.38 -16.90 8.22
N GLN A 342 -20.47 -17.21 9.51
CA GLN A 342 -21.58 -17.94 10.11
C GLN A 342 -21.95 -17.29 11.45
N ARG A 343 -23.25 -17.15 11.73
CA ARG A 343 -23.78 -16.64 13.00
C ARG A 343 -23.19 -15.27 13.42
N HIS A 344 -22.83 -14.42 12.46
CA HIS A 344 -22.41 -13.06 12.72
C HIS A 344 -23.65 -12.18 12.97
N GLY A 345 -23.56 -11.21 13.89
CA GLY A 345 -24.71 -10.40 14.30
C GLY A 345 -25.21 -9.42 13.23
N TRP A 346 -24.31 -8.94 12.37
CA TRP A 346 -24.60 -7.98 11.29
C TRP A 346 -24.52 -8.60 9.88
N ILE A 347 -23.37 -9.19 9.53
CA ILE A 347 -23.14 -9.82 8.23
C ILE A 347 -23.94 -11.14 8.11
N PRO A 348 -24.70 -11.33 7.02
CA PRO A 348 -25.40 -12.58 6.76
C PRO A 348 -24.46 -13.80 6.67
N THR A 349 -25.02 -14.99 6.86
CA THR A 349 -24.26 -16.23 6.67
C THR A 349 -23.98 -16.42 5.18
N GLY A 350 -22.70 -16.64 4.84
CA GLY A 350 -22.28 -16.69 3.45
C GLY A 350 -20.78 -16.84 3.26
N GLN A 351 -20.37 -16.78 2.00
CA GLN A 351 -18.98 -16.85 1.56
C GLN A 351 -18.67 -15.57 0.79
N TYR A 352 -17.76 -14.76 1.30
CA TYR A 352 -17.50 -13.43 0.79
C TYR A 352 -16.05 -13.34 0.28
N PRO A 353 -15.83 -13.27 -1.05
CA PRO A 353 -14.50 -13.00 -1.59
C PRO A 353 -14.13 -11.56 -1.26
N ARG A 354 -13.02 -11.38 -0.54
CA ARG A 354 -12.53 -10.05 -0.15
C ARG A 354 -11.03 -9.97 -0.36
N ARG A 355 -10.59 -8.80 -0.80
CA ARG A 355 -9.19 -8.53 -1.10
C ARG A 355 -8.49 -7.98 0.13
N ALA A 356 -7.40 -8.60 0.58
CA ALA A 356 -6.60 -8.07 1.68
C ALA A 356 -5.79 -6.87 1.21
N ILE A 357 -6.15 -5.65 1.62
CA ILE A 357 -5.48 -4.42 1.15
C ILE A 357 -4.39 -3.95 2.10
N THR A 358 -4.57 -4.18 3.40
CA THR A 358 -3.64 -3.73 4.44
C THR A 358 -3.53 -4.79 5.52
N VAL A 359 -2.33 -5.03 6.02
CA VAL A 359 -2.07 -5.92 7.16
C VAL A 359 -1.21 -5.17 8.17
N SER A 360 -1.58 -5.22 9.44
CA SER A 360 -0.86 -4.52 10.51
C SER A 360 -0.78 -5.31 11.81
N SER A 361 0.16 -4.91 12.65
CA SER A 361 0.23 -5.34 14.05
C SER A 361 -1.01 -4.92 14.83
N THR A 362 -1.31 -5.66 15.89
CA THR A 362 -2.27 -5.27 16.93
C THR A 362 -1.54 -4.97 18.24
N GLY A 363 -2.26 -4.79 19.34
CA GLY A 363 -1.66 -4.77 20.68
C GLY A 363 -1.06 -6.12 21.11
N SER A 364 -1.35 -7.21 20.39
CA SER A 364 -0.86 -8.56 20.68
C SER A 364 0.10 -9.06 19.57
N PRO A 365 1.23 -9.69 19.91
CA PRO A 365 2.16 -10.23 18.92
C PRO A 365 1.62 -11.50 18.23
N ASP A 366 0.57 -12.12 18.76
CA ASP A 366 -0.05 -13.31 18.21
C ASP A 366 -1.22 -12.99 17.27
N GLU A 367 -1.57 -11.71 17.13
CA GLU A 367 -2.72 -11.27 16.34
C GLU A 367 -2.30 -10.20 15.32
N ILE A 368 -2.90 -10.31 14.14
CA ILE A 368 -2.75 -9.36 13.04
C ILE A 368 -4.12 -8.79 12.70
N GLN A 369 -4.14 -7.52 12.31
CA GLN A 369 -5.31 -6.88 11.74
C GLN A 369 -5.17 -6.89 10.22
N VAL A 370 -6.25 -7.24 9.53
CA VAL A 370 -6.33 -7.23 8.07
C VAL A 370 -7.51 -6.36 7.67
N GLN A 371 -7.23 -5.33 6.86
CA GLN A 371 -8.27 -4.54 6.21
C GLN A 371 -8.58 -5.16 4.85
N PHE A 372 -9.86 -5.27 4.56
CA PHE A 372 -10.39 -5.93 3.39
C PHE A 372 -11.20 -4.96 2.53
N ALA A 373 -10.95 -4.99 1.23
CA ALA A 373 -11.77 -4.33 0.22
C ALA A 373 -12.65 -5.36 -0.52
N PRO A 374 -13.74 -4.92 -1.18
CA PRO A 374 -14.44 -5.76 -2.15
C PRO A 374 -13.48 -6.33 -3.20
N ALA A 375 -13.66 -7.60 -3.58
CA ALA A 375 -12.98 -8.15 -4.75
C ALA A 375 -13.65 -7.55 -6.00
N LEU A 376 -12.94 -6.69 -6.73
CA LEU A 376 -13.45 -6.13 -7.98
C LEU A 376 -13.52 -7.25 -9.02
N GLY A 377 -14.69 -7.43 -9.66
CA GLY A 377 -14.97 -8.52 -10.60
C GLY A 377 -16.03 -9.53 -10.14
N VAL A 378 -16.66 -9.33 -8.98
CA VAL A 378 -17.88 -10.07 -8.58
C VAL A 378 -19.03 -9.06 -8.44
N THR A 379 -19.58 -8.65 -9.58
CA THR A 379 -20.97 -8.15 -9.68
C THR A 379 -21.88 -9.30 -10.02
#